data_AF-A0A937BHG9-F1
#
_entry.id   AF-A0A937BHG9-F1
#
_cell.length_a   1.000
_cell.length_b   1.000
_cell.length_c   1.000
_cell.angle_alpha   90.00
_cell.angle_beta   90.00
_cell.angle_gamma   90.00
#
_symmetry.space_group_name_H-M   'P 1'
#
loop_
_entity.id
_entity.type
_entity.pdbx_description
1 polymer ?
#
loop_
_entity_poly.entity_id
_entity_poly.type
_entity_poly.pdbx_seq_one_letter_code
_entity_poly.pdbx_strand_id
1 'polypeptide(L)'
;MDGVLNKDNPALAKTFFPEDINFYDEEIIRMTKSGGIIGLQLDERRLATKEKIKSLRNPLFLNETGYVRAELVWNQIQYIAELLNNNRLFAWDTMALGTDFDGIINPVNGFLTAEELNALMAYVERHAYNYMNGRGKQVLSRRNQITSAQIVERIF
;
A
#
# COMPACT_ATOMS: atom_id res chain seq x y z
N MET A 1 13.93 17.88 -18.66
CA MET A 1 12.47 18.05 -18.72
C MET A 1 11.98 17.68 -17.33
N ASP A 2 11.64 18.71 -16.57
CA ASP A 2 11.53 18.65 -15.12
C ASP A 2 10.24 17.95 -14.70
N GLY A 3 10.39 16.92 -13.85
CA GLY A 3 9.31 16.08 -13.36
C GLY A 3 8.36 16.86 -12.47
N VAL A 4 7.10 16.96 -12.91
CA VAL A 4 6.02 17.53 -12.10
C VAL A 4 5.42 16.40 -11.28
N LEU A 5 5.88 16.26 -10.03
CA LEU A 5 5.18 15.53 -8.99
C LEU A 5 3.74 16.07 -8.89
N ASN A 6 2.78 15.17 -9.00
CA ASN A 6 1.35 15.47 -8.96
C ASN A 6 0.99 16.17 -7.63
N LYS A 7 0.41 17.37 -7.72
CA LYS A 7 0.19 18.32 -6.61
C LYS A 7 -1.05 18.00 -5.75
N ASP A 8 -1.78 16.93 -6.03
CA ASP A 8 -3.10 16.70 -5.46
C ASP A 8 -3.09 15.94 -4.11
N ASN A 9 -1.93 15.45 -3.64
CA ASN A 9 -1.78 14.99 -2.25
C ASN A 9 -0.32 15.13 -1.73
N PRO A 10 0.17 16.37 -1.52
CA PRO A 10 1.60 16.65 -1.30
C PRO A 10 2.14 16.15 0.05
N ALA A 11 1.27 15.73 0.97
CA ALA A 11 1.67 15.18 2.27
C ALA A 11 2.14 13.73 2.17
N LEU A 12 1.46 12.90 1.36
CA LEU A 12 1.80 11.49 1.20
C LEU A 12 2.95 11.27 0.22
N ALA A 13 3.01 12.05 -0.86
CA ALA A 13 4.09 11.97 -1.86
C ALA A 13 5.49 12.21 -1.25
N LYS A 14 5.58 13.01 -0.18
CA LYS A 14 6.84 13.28 0.54
C LYS A 14 7.35 12.11 1.38
N THR A 15 6.55 11.07 1.58
CA THR A 15 6.88 9.93 2.45
C THR A 15 7.60 8.81 1.70
N PHE A 16 7.57 8.82 0.36
CA PHE A 16 8.16 7.78 -0.49
C PHE A 16 9.61 8.11 -0.86
N PHE A 17 10.46 7.08 -0.94
CA PHE A 17 11.83 7.24 -1.44
C PHE A 17 11.81 7.52 -2.96
N PRO A 18 12.49 8.57 -3.45
CA PRO A 18 12.46 8.98 -4.86
C PRO A 18 13.47 8.25 -5.77
N GLU A 19 14.17 7.20 -5.31
CA GLU A 19 15.12 6.45 -6.15
C GLU A 19 14.41 5.31 -6.90
N ASP A 20 14.22 5.50 -8.22
CA ASP A 20 14.08 4.57 -9.38
C ASP A 20 13.47 3.15 -9.24
N ILE A 21 12.86 2.80 -8.11
CA ILE A 21 12.37 1.44 -7.79
C ILE A 21 10.85 1.43 -7.49
N ASN A 22 10.21 2.61 -7.35
CA ASN A 22 8.76 2.74 -7.23
C ASN A 22 8.12 2.93 -8.61
N PHE A 23 7.00 2.26 -8.88
CA PHE A 23 6.26 2.42 -10.14
C PHE A 23 5.81 3.87 -10.34
N TYR A 24 5.99 4.41 -11.54
CA TYR A 24 5.43 5.70 -11.91
C TYR A 24 3.90 5.60 -12.06
N ASP A 25 3.19 6.71 -11.83
CA ASP A 25 1.73 6.77 -11.96
C ASP A 25 1.27 6.27 -13.35
N GLU A 26 1.97 6.65 -14.41
CA GLU A 26 1.65 6.24 -15.77
C GLU A 26 1.86 4.74 -16.01
N GLU A 27 2.77 4.09 -15.28
CA GLU A 27 2.96 2.65 -15.34
C GLU A 27 1.83 1.91 -14.66
N ILE A 28 1.44 2.36 -13.46
CA ILE A 28 0.29 1.81 -12.72
C ILE A 28 -0.98 1.89 -13.58
N ILE A 29 -1.21 3.05 -14.21
CA ILE A 29 -2.36 3.27 -15.09
C ILE A 29 -2.28 2.36 -16.33
N ARG A 30 -1.12 2.25 -16.96
CA ARG A 30 -0.93 1.39 -18.15
C ARG A 30 -1.14 -0.09 -17.84
N MET A 31 -0.55 -0.59 -16.75
CA MET A 31 -0.71 -1.96 -16.29
C MET A 31 -2.18 -2.29 -16.02
N THR A 32 -2.88 -1.41 -15.34
CA THR A 32 -4.31 -1.59 -15.05
C THR A 32 -5.15 -1.62 -16.34
N LYS A 33 -4.86 -0.73 -17.30
CA LYS A 33 -5.57 -0.71 -18.60
C LYS A 33 -5.31 -1.94 -19.45
N SER A 34 -4.14 -2.55 -19.33
CA SER A 34 -3.82 -3.81 -20.03
C SER A 34 -4.35 -5.06 -19.32
N GLY A 35 -4.98 -4.91 -18.14
CA GLY A 35 -5.38 -6.06 -17.30
C GLY A 35 -4.20 -6.78 -16.64
N GLY A 36 -3.07 -6.10 -16.47
CA GLY A 36 -1.91 -6.61 -15.75
C GLY A 36 -2.09 -6.53 -14.23
N ILE A 37 -1.13 -7.10 -13.49
CA ILE A 37 -1.12 -7.16 -12.03
C ILE A 37 0.18 -6.54 -11.51
N ILE A 38 0.06 -5.75 -10.45
CA ILE A 38 1.14 -5.08 -9.72
C ILE A 38 1.39 -5.84 -8.42
N GLY A 39 2.58 -6.41 -8.28
CA GLY A 39 3.03 -7.04 -7.03
C GLY A 39 3.47 -5.98 -6.01
N LEU A 40 2.74 -5.84 -4.91
CA LEU A 40 3.10 -4.97 -3.80
C LEU A 40 4.28 -5.59 -3.03
N GLN A 41 5.42 -4.91 -2.99
CA GLN A 41 6.62 -5.36 -2.31
C GLN A 41 6.66 -4.90 -0.84
N LEU A 42 6.93 -5.83 0.08
CA LEU A 42 6.95 -5.59 1.53
C LEU A 42 8.32 -5.12 2.08
N ASP A 43 9.05 -4.27 1.35
CA ASP A 43 10.37 -3.78 1.78
C ASP A 43 10.26 -2.47 2.58
N GLU A 44 10.43 -2.53 3.91
CA GLU A 44 10.42 -1.38 4.85
C GLU A 44 11.44 -0.29 4.45
N ARG A 45 12.54 -0.64 3.77
CA ARG A 45 13.54 0.35 3.30
C ARG A 45 13.02 1.20 2.14
N ARG A 46 11.97 0.74 1.45
CA ARG A 46 11.30 1.43 0.33
C ARG A 46 10.05 2.19 0.78
N LEU A 47 9.47 1.77 1.91
CA LEU A 47 8.17 2.23 2.42
C LEU A 47 8.23 3.42 3.37
N ALA A 48 9.38 3.73 3.97
CA ALA A 48 9.48 4.77 4.99
C ALA A 48 10.84 5.47 5.02
N THR A 49 10.84 6.78 5.33
CA THR A 49 12.08 7.54 5.57
C THR A 49 12.83 7.01 6.79
N LYS A 50 14.16 7.21 6.84
CA LYS A 50 15.02 6.80 7.97
C LYS A 50 14.50 7.28 9.33
N GLU A 51 13.82 8.43 9.36
CA GLU A 51 13.22 9.01 10.58
C GLU A 51 11.99 8.22 11.05
N LYS A 52 11.09 7.83 10.13
CA LYS A 52 9.93 7.00 10.47
C LYS A 52 10.36 5.57 10.84
N ILE A 53 11.39 5.02 10.19
CA ILE A 53 11.99 3.74 10.61
C ILE A 53 12.57 3.83 12.04
N LYS A 54 13.18 4.96 12.41
CA LYS A 54 13.74 5.16 13.76
C LYS A 54 12.66 5.28 14.83
N SER A 55 11.51 5.89 14.53
CA SER A 55 10.38 5.95 15.47
C SER A 55 9.70 4.59 15.66
N LEU A 56 9.69 3.74 14.62
CA LEU A 56 9.16 2.37 14.69
C LEU A 56 10.02 1.39 15.50
N ARG A 57 11.31 1.70 15.68
CA ARG A 57 12.26 0.90 16.49
C ARG A 57 12.21 1.20 18.00
N ASN A 58 11.33 2.09 18.46
CA ASN A 58 11.25 2.43 19.88
C ASN A 58 10.54 1.30 20.66
N PRO A 59 11.19 0.66 21.66
CA PRO A 59 10.66 -0.51 22.37
C PRO A 59 9.30 -0.29 23.07
N LEU A 60 8.91 0.97 23.29
CA LEU A 60 7.61 1.33 23.87
C LEU A 60 6.40 0.97 22.98
N PHE A 61 6.59 0.67 21.69
CA PHE A 61 5.53 0.34 20.73
C PHE A 61 5.51 -1.14 20.30
N LEU A 62 6.22 -2.03 21.01
CA LEU A 62 6.38 -3.44 20.64
C LEU A 62 5.05 -4.19 20.43
N ASN A 63 3.98 -3.83 21.16
CA ASN A 63 2.65 -4.46 21.04
C ASN A 63 1.79 -3.93 19.87
N GLU A 64 2.17 -2.81 19.24
CA GLU A 64 1.46 -2.20 18.11
C GLU A 64 2.19 -2.36 16.76
N THR A 65 3.33 -3.05 16.77
CA THR A 65 4.22 -3.20 15.61
C THR A 65 3.52 -3.73 14.36
N GLY A 66 2.64 -4.72 14.49
CA GLY A 66 1.91 -5.31 13.35
C GLY A 66 0.95 -4.34 12.66
N TYR A 67 0.12 -3.62 13.44
CA TYR A 67 -0.83 -2.64 12.88
C TYR A 67 -0.12 -1.46 12.22
N VAL A 68 0.95 -0.97 12.84
CA VAL A 68 1.73 0.15 12.30
C VAL A 68 2.53 -0.27 11.06
N ARG A 69 3.07 -1.49 11.02
CA ARG A 69 3.71 -2.02 9.80
C ARG A 69 2.70 -2.21 8.67
N ALA A 70 1.51 -2.71 8.98
CA ALA A 70 0.42 -2.84 8.01
C ALA A 70 -0.03 -1.49 7.43
N GLU A 71 0.15 -0.39 8.19
CA GLU A 71 -0.09 0.97 7.68
C GLU A 71 0.77 1.28 6.45
N LEU A 72 2.01 0.78 6.39
CA LEU A 72 2.90 1.01 5.25
C LEU A 72 2.36 0.36 3.98
N VAL A 73 1.91 -0.89 4.08
CA VAL A 73 1.27 -1.63 2.98
C VAL A 73 -0.03 -0.94 2.57
N TRP A 74 -0.85 -0.57 3.57
CA TRP A 74 -2.11 0.12 3.35
C TRP A 74 -1.91 1.46 2.62
N ASN A 75 -0.89 2.23 2.96
CA ASN A 75 -0.63 3.51 2.30
C ASN A 75 -0.35 3.35 0.80
N GLN A 76 0.35 2.28 0.39
CA GLN A 76 0.53 1.97 -1.03
C GLN A 76 -0.78 1.57 -1.71
N ILE A 77 -1.55 0.68 -1.07
CA ILE A 77 -2.88 0.26 -1.57
C ILE A 77 -3.79 1.48 -1.75
N GLN A 78 -3.86 2.35 -0.74
CA GLN A 78 -4.67 3.56 -0.78
C GLN A 78 -4.21 4.51 -1.89
N TYR A 79 -2.89 4.70 -2.05
CA TYR A 79 -2.36 5.56 -3.10
C TYR A 79 -2.77 5.08 -4.49
N ILE A 80 -2.55 3.80 -4.79
CA ILE A 80 -2.92 3.18 -6.07
C ILE A 80 -4.44 3.29 -6.27
N ALA A 81 -5.23 3.05 -5.22
CA ALA A 81 -6.68 3.14 -5.32
C ALA A 81 -7.19 4.54 -5.64
N GLU A 82 -6.67 5.58 -4.98
CA GLU A 82 -7.02 6.98 -5.27
C GLU A 82 -6.55 7.37 -6.69
N LEU A 83 -5.33 6.99 -7.09
CA LEU A 83 -4.79 7.25 -8.43
C LEU A 83 -5.67 6.65 -9.53
N LEU A 84 -6.00 5.37 -9.42
CA LEU A 84 -6.82 4.66 -10.41
C LEU A 84 -8.25 5.19 -10.43
N ASN A 85 -8.81 5.49 -9.26
CA ASN A 85 -10.13 6.11 -9.15
C ASN A 85 -10.18 7.48 -9.87
N ASN A 86 -9.16 8.32 -9.69
CA ASN A 86 -9.07 9.62 -10.36
C ASN A 86 -8.96 9.46 -11.89
N ASN A 87 -8.41 8.35 -12.35
CA ASN A 87 -8.33 7.96 -13.76
C ASN A 87 -9.56 7.15 -14.24
N ARG A 88 -10.64 7.09 -13.46
CA ARG A 88 -11.89 6.35 -13.74
C ARG A 88 -11.69 4.84 -13.94
N LEU A 89 -10.64 4.27 -13.36
CA LEU A 89 -10.31 2.85 -13.39
C LEU A 89 -10.78 2.15 -12.11
N PHE A 90 -11.01 0.84 -12.21
CA PHE A 90 -11.34 0.04 -11.04
C PHE A 90 -10.04 -0.26 -10.34
N ALA A 91 -9.95 0.07 -9.06
CA ALA A 91 -8.69 0.07 -8.34
C ALA A 91 -8.23 -1.32 -7.91
N TRP A 92 -9.16 -2.22 -7.62
CA TRP A 92 -8.89 -3.32 -6.69
C TRP A 92 -8.39 -4.62 -7.34
N ASP A 93 -8.51 -4.77 -8.66
CA ASP A 93 -8.16 -6.01 -9.38
C ASP A 93 -6.74 -6.03 -9.97
N THR A 94 -6.03 -4.91 -9.86
CA THR A 94 -4.70 -4.73 -10.47
C THR A 94 -3.57 -4.90 -9.45
N MET A 95 -3.87 -5.10 -8.18
CA MET A 95 -2.89 -5.24 -7.10
C MET A 95 -2.91 -6.68 -6.60
N ALA A 96 -1.72 -7.22 -6.35
CA ALA A 96 -1.55 -8.49 -5.65
C ALA A 96 -0.39 -8.38 -4.66
N LEU A 97 -0.39 -9.18 -3.60
CA LEU A 97 0.75 -9.23 -2.69
C LEU A 97 1.95 -9.92 -3.35
N GLY A 98 3.05 -9.19 -3.54
CA GLY A 98 4.32 -9.72 -4.03
C GLY A 98 5.22 -10.13 -2.88
N THR A 99 4.90 -11.27 -2.23
CA THR A 99 5.57 -11.73 -1.00
C THR A 99 7.04 -12.12 -1.19
N ASP A 100 7.44 -12.50 -2.40
CA ASP A 100 8.79 -12.96 -2.77
C ASP A 100 9.39 -13.97 -1.76
N PHE A 101 8.56 -14.95 -1.34
CA PHE A 101 8.88 -15.92 -0.28
C PHE A 101 10.13 -16.79 -0.56
N ASP A 102 10.56 -16.94 -1.82
CA ASP A 102 11.68 -17.82 -2.21
C ASP A 102 12.92 -17.07 -2.75
N GLY A 103 12.91 -15.73 -2.82
CA GLY A 103 13.90 -14.93 -3.56
C GLY A 103 14.85 -14.02 -2.77
N ILE A 104 14.61 -13.72 -1.48
CA ILE A 104 15.33 -12.64 -0.78
C ILE A 104 16.19 -13.14 0.39
N ILE A 105 17.51 -13.03 0.23
CA ILE A 105 18.50 -13.01 1.31
C ILE A 105 18.33 -11.68 2.07
N ASN A 106 17.89 -11.75 3.33
CA ASN A 106 17.55 -10.68 4.28
C ASN A 106 16.14 -10.08 4.16
N PRO A 107 15.13 -10.79 4.69
CA PRO A 107 13.78 -10.26 4.79
C PRO A 107 13.74 -9.03 5.70
N VAL A 108 12.92 -8.07 5.28
CA VAL A 108 12.43 -7.04 6.17
C VAL A 108 11.53 -7.70 7.22
N ASN A 109 12.03 -7.75 8.45
CA ASN A 109 11.43 -8.46 9.56
C ASN A 109 10.03 -7.93 9.92
N GLY A 110 9.04 -8.80 9.86
CA GLY A 110 7.76 -8.60 10.56
C GLY A 110 6.64 -9.55 10.19
N PHE A 111 6.66 -10.12 8.98
CA PHE A 111 5.67 -11.12 8.57
C PHE A 111 6.30 -12.21 7.69
N LEU A 112 7.01 -13.14 8.31
CA LEU A 112 7.76 -14.22 7.67
C LEU A 112 7.06 -15.59 7.72
N THR A 113 5.94 -15.69 8.44
CA THR A 113 5.14 -16.90 8.58
C THR A 113 3.73 -16.72 8.01
N ALA A 114 3.08 -17.82 7.63
CA ALA A 114 1.68 -17.79 7.19
C ALA A 114 0.72 -17.19 8.24
N GLU A 115 1.04 -17.37 9.52
CA GLU A 115 0.31 -16.77 10.65
C GLU A 115 0.44 -15.25 10.65
N GLU A 116 1.65 -14.75 10.39
CA GLU A 116 1.90 -13.33 10.28
C GLU A 116 1.26 -12.72 9.03
N LEU A 117 1.18 -13.44 7.91
CA LEU A 117 0.42 -13.01 6.73
C LEU A 117 -1.08 -12.84 7.06
N ASN A 118 -1.67 -13.78 7.81
CA ASN A 118 -3.05 -13.66 8.29
C ASN A 118 -3.24 -12.43 9.19
N ALA A 119 -2.27 -12.17 10.08
CA ALA A 119 -2.28 -10.97 10.91
C ALA A 119 -2.17 -9.68 10.06
N LEU A 120 -1.32 -9.65 9.04
CA LEU A 120 -1.20 -8.54 8.10
C LEU A 120 -2.53 -8.28 7.40
N MET A 121 -3.17 -9.32 6.85
CA MET A 121 -4.49 -9.20 6.21
C MET A 121 -5.53 -8.60 7.15
N ALA A 122 -5.60 -9.07 8.39
CA ALA A 122 -6.53 -8.53 9.39
C ALA A 122 -6.26 -7.05 9.71
N TYR A 123 -4.99 -6.65 9.81
CA TYR A 123 -4.64 -5.24 10.04
C TYR A 123 -4.90 -4.36 8.82
N VAL A 124 -4.62 -4.84 7.62
CA VAL A 124 -4.94 -4.15 6.35
C VAL A 124 -6.46 -4.01 6.20
N GLU A 125 -7.23 -5.04 6.54
CA GLU A 125 -8.69 -4.97 6.56
C GLU A 125 -9.18 -3.88 7.50
N ARG A 126 -8.58 -3.77 8.70
CA ARG A 126 -8.93 -2.73 9.67
C ARG A 126 -8.64 -1.32 9.14
N HIS A 127 -7.49 -1.12 8.48
CA HIS A 127 -7.18 0.15 7.82
C HIS A 127 -8.17 0.45 6.69
N ALA A 128 -8.50 -0.56 5.88
CA ALA A 128 -9.48 -0.46 4.80
C ALA A 128 -10.88 -0.12 5.31
N TYR A 129 -11.31 -0.72 6.42
CA TYR A 129 -12.57 -0.42 7.07
C TYR A 129 -12.63 1.03 7.55
N ASN A 130 -11.57 1.52 8.21
CA ASN A 130 -11.50 2.90 8.65
C ASN A 130 -11.54 3.89 7.47
N TYR A 131 -10.80 3.59 6.40
CA TYR A 131 -10.80 4.39 5.19
C TYR A 131 -12.16 4.42 4.52
N MET A 132 -12.80 3.26 4.33
CA MET A 132 -14.12 3.15 3.71
C MET A 132 -15.25 3.70 4.58
N ASN A 133 -15.04 3.88 5.88
CA ASN A 133 -16.00 4.59 6.73
C ASN A 133 -15.71 6.09 6.90
N GLY A 134 -14.55 6.56 6.43
CA GLY A 134 -14.12 7.95 6.46
C GLY A 134 -13.87 8.51 5.06
N ARG A 135 -12.60 8.82 4.78
CA ARG A 135 -12.15 9.50 3.56
C ARG A 135 -12.59 8.79 2.27
N GLY A 136 -12.59 7.47 2.23
CA GLY A 136 -12.95 6.67 1.07
C GLY A 136 -14.34 6.99 0.52
N LYS A 137 -15.32 7.28 1.38
CA LYS A 137 -16.67 7.71 0.96
C LYS A 137 -16.68 9.04 0.21
N GLN A 138 -15.71 9.90 0.48
CA GLN A 138 -15.63 11.26 -0.06
C GLN A 138 -14.81 11.30 -1.36
N VAL A 139 -13.73 10.51 -1.44
CA VAL A 139 -12.78 10.59 -2.55
C VAL A 139 -12.99 9.52 -3.62
N LEU A 140 -13.55 8.36 -3.27
CA LEU A 140 -13.77 7.28 -4.23
C LEU A 140 -15.13 7.40 -4.91
N SER A 141 -15.18 7.05 -6.19
CA SER A 141 -16.43 6.83 -6.91
C SER A 141 -17.18 5.60 -6.36
N ARG A 142 -18.51 5.56 -6.52
CA ARG A 142 -19.36 4.45 -6.03
C ARG A 142 -18.85 3.06 -6.43
N ARG A 143 -18.28 2.92 -7.64
CA ARG A 143 -17.74 1.64 -8.11
C ARG A 143 -16.54 1.16 -7.29
N ASN A 144 -15.70 2.08 -6.81
CA ASN A 144 -14.53 1.74 -5.99
C ASN A 144 -14.85 1.68 -4.49
N GLN A 145 -16.06 2.04 -4.05
CA GLN A 145 -16.50 1.93 -2.65
C GLN A 145 -17.00 0.50 -2.33
N ILE A 146 -16.09 -0.47 -2.35
CA ILE A 146 -16.36 -1.86 -1.96
C ILE A 146 -16.08 -2.09 -0.47
N THR A 147 -16.47 -3.23 0.08
CA THR A 147 -16.24 -3.51 1.52
C THR A 147 -14.76 -3.76 1.81
N SER A 148 -14.34 -3.57 3.06
CA SER A 148 -12.97 -3.86 3.50
C SER A 148 -12.57 -5.31 3.23
N ALA A 149 -13.48 -6.26 3.49
CA ALA A 149 -13.28 -7.68 3.21
C ALA A 149 -13.05 -7.93 1.70
N GLN A 150 -13.83 -7.28 0.83
CA GLN A 150 -13.65 -7.40 -0.62
C GLN A 150 -12.34 -6.78 -1.12
N ILE A 151 -11.81 -5.76 -0.44
CA ILE A 151 -10.49 -5.19 -0.77
C ILE A 151 -9.41 -6.22 -0.49
N VAL A 152 -9.44 -6.84 0.69
CA VAL A 152 -8.44 -7.84 1.08
C VAL A 152 -8.53 -9.07 0.17
N GLU A 153 -9.73 -9.60 -0.06
CA GLU A 153 -9.96 -10.77 -0.95
C GLU A 153 -9.44 -10.56 -2.38
N ARG A 154 -9.42 -9.32 -2.87
CA ARG A 154 -8.93 -9.02 -4.22
C ARG A 154 -7.41 -8.86 -4.30
N ILE A 155 -6.76 -8.51 -3.19
CA ILE A 155 -5.32 -8.17 -3.15
C ILE A 155 -4.46 -9.31 -2.61
N PHE A 156 -5.01 -10.13 -1.70
CA PHE A 156 -4.32 -11.21 -1.00
C PHE A 156 -4.90 -12.56 -1.40
#